data_AF-A0A345UJH4-F1
#
_entry.id   AF-A0A345UJH4-F1
#
_cell.length_a   1.000
_cell.length_b   1.000
_cell.length_c   1.000
_cell.angle_alpha   90.00
_cell.angle_beta   90.00
_cell.angle_gamma   90.00
#
_symmetry.space_group_name_H-M   'P 1'
#
loop_
_entity.id
_entity.type
_entity.pdbx_description
1 polymer ?
#
loop_
_entity_poly.entity_id
_entity_poly.type
_entity_poly.pdbx_seq_one_letter_code
_entity_poly.pdbx_strand_id
1 'polypeptide(L)'
;MKESPYKTNYEGAPRRMGVELEFSGLNLQEISETITGLYGGEIEYLGKYVSKVHTDTFEEAGPFEVELDASLLKDGKMRGYLDKISMGQEKLAEKVEELIADSAMEFVPMEIVSPPILTTELPELERLRDALQKQAVEGTRSSVFNAFGLHLNPELPSFEPDEIRDFLRAFILMYDWLEERHDVDTTRHITPYIDPFPKKYARVIMQPDYAPDLSTLIDDYLTHNPTRNRPLDMLPLFTHLDEKRVTDVVDDGLTSSRPTFHYRLPNCDISNPDWRFKDEWNKWVVVERVASNKEKLARLTESYFEYLEKPGKRFLDVISKQLTNLFS
;
A
#
# COMPACT_ATOMS: atom_id res chain seq x y z
N MET A 1 -12.21 14.43 -5.21
CA MET A 1 -11.25 13.38 -5.63
C MET A 1 -11.24 13.33 -7.15
N LYS A 2 -10.13 12.95 -7.78
CA LYS A 2 -10.10 12.65 -9.22
C LYS A 2 -11.01 11.45 -9.49
N GLU A 3 -11.77 11.53 -10.58
CA GLU A 3 -12.62 10.42 -11.00
C GLU A 3 -11.76 9.33 -11.67
N SER A 4 -11.97 8.09 -11.22
CA SER A 4 -11.41 6.90 -11.83
C SER A 4 -12.13 6.58 -13.14
N PRO A 5 -11.41 6.13 -14.20
CA PRO A 5 -12.06 5.58 -15.39
C PRO A 5 -12.81 4.27 -15.11
N TYR A 6 -12.54 3.60 -13.97
CA TYR A 6 -13.15 2.34 -13.56
C TYR A 6 -14.12 2.56 -12.40
N LYS A 7 -15.43 2.57 -12.72
CA LYS A 7 -16.51 2.84 -11.75
C LYS A 7 -17.00 1.58 -11.03
N THR A 8 -16.85 0.43 -11.66
CA THR A 8 -17.32 -0.85 -11.16
C THR A 8 -16.16 -1.82 -10.96
N ASN A 9 -16.36 -2.80 -10.09
CA ASN A 9 -15.45 -3.92 -9.90
C ASN A 9 -15.69 -5.03 -10.94
N TYR A 10 -14.95 -6.13 -10.80
CA TYR A 10 -15.00 -7.34 -11.63
C TYR A 10 -16.37 -8.02 -11.69
N GLU A 11 -17.28 -7.72 -10.75
CA GLU A 11 -18.67 -8.22 -10.72
C GLU A 11 -19.68 -7.21 -11.31
N GLY A 12 -19.21 -6.03 -11.74
CA GLY A 12 -20.07 -4.93 -12.20
C GLY A 12 -20.71 -4.13 -11.06
N ALA A 13 -20.37 -4.40 -9.81
CA ALA A 13 -20.85 -3.66 -8.64
C ALA A 13 -20.03 -2.36 -8.44
N PRO A 14 -20.56 -1.36 -7.71
CA PRO A 14 -19.77 -0.18 -7.32
C PRO A 14 -18.47 -0.58 -6.63
N ARG A 15 -17.36 -0.03 -7.12
CA ARG A 15 -16.02 -0.46 -6.72
C ARG A 15 -15.68 -0.06 -5.29
N ARG A 16 -15.17 -1.02 -4.52
CA ARG A 16 -14.69 -0.83 -3.16
C ARG A 16 -13.16 -0.74 -3.08
N MET A 17 -12.68 -0.26 -1.95
CA MET A 17 -11.26 -0.12 -1.63
C MET A 17 -11.05 -0.35 -0.13
N GLY A 18 -10.14 -1.25 0.22
CA GLY A 18 -9.60 -1.32 1.58
C GLY A 18 -8.53 -0.24 1.78
N VAL A 19 -8.42 0.29 2.99
CA VAL A 19 -7.38 1.26 3.38
C VAL A 19 -6.69 0.72 4.63
N GLU A 20 -5.37 0.57 4.55
CA GLU A 20 -4.55 0.11 5.68
C GLU A 20 -3.63 1.26 6.12
N LEU A 21 -3.66 1.60 7.40
CA LEU A 21 -2.82 2.63 8.01
C LEU A 21 -1.88 2.01 9.01
N GLU A 22 -0.59 2.13 8.80
CA GLU A 22 0.41 1.86 9.82
C GLU A 22 0.82 3.19 10.48
N PHE A 23 0.85 3.24 11.81
CA PHE A 23 1.36 4.39 12.56
C PHE A 23 1.65 4.02 14.02
N SER A 24 2.39 4.85 14.75
CA SER A 24 2.71 4.65 16.17
C SER A 24 2.04 5.72 17.03
N GLY A 25 2.19 5.66 18.36
CA GLY A 25 1.84 6.77 19.27
C GLY A 25 0.43 6.71 19.87
N LEU A 26 -0.47 5.90 19.30
CA LEU A 26 -1.74 5.50 19.90
C LEU A 26 -1.75 3.99 20.16
N ASN A 27 -2.51 3.54 21.15
CA ASN A 27 -2.67 2.12 21.45
C ASN A 27 -3.99 1.55 20.90
N LEU A 28 -4.14 0.22 20.96
CA LEU A 28 -5.30 -0.53 20.50
C LEU A 28 -6.64 0.03 21.00
N GLN A 29 -6.73 0.36 22.30
CA GLN A 29 -7.96 0.88 22.90
C GLN A 29 -8.27 2.28 22.39
N GLU A 30 -7.28 3.19 22.38
CA GLU A 30 -7.45 4.58 21.90
C GLU A 30 -7.94 4.61 20.44
N ILE A 31 -7.36 3.77 19.59
CA ILE A 31 -7.75 3.68 18.18
C ILE A 31 -9.17 3.13 18.04
N SER A 32 -9.48 2.01 18.72
CA SER A 32 -10.78 1.38 18.60
C SER A 32 -11.91 2.26 19.14
N GLU A 33 -11.69 2.94 20.27
CA GLU A 33 -12.63 3.93 20.80
C GLU A 33 -12.81 5.13 19.87
N THR A 34 -11.76 5.54 19.16
CA THR A 34 -11.85 6.61 18.15
C THR A 34 -12.71 6.20 16.96
N ILE A 35 -12.53 4.97 16.45
CA ILE A 35 -13.33 4.44 15.35
C ILE A 35 -14.80 4.35 15.77
N THR A 36 -15.10 3.74 16.94
CA THR A 36 -16.46 3.63 17.46
C THR A 36 -17.08 5.01 17.75
N GLY A 37 -16.30 5.95 18.30
CA GLY A 37 -16.79 7.31 18.58
C GLY A 37 -17.17 8.10 17.32
N LEU A 38 -16.53 7.81 16.18
CA LEU A 38 -16.83 8.45 14.91
C LEU A 38 -17.99 7.80 14.16
N TYR A 39 -18.07 6.46 14.21
CA TYR A 39 -18.90 5.66 13.30
C TYR A 39 -19.97 4.83 14.00
N GLY A 40 -20.06 4.88 15.33
CA GLY A 40 -20.98 4.07 16.13
C GLY A 40 -20.52 2.62 16.28
N GLY A 41 -21.44 1.77 16.72
CA GLY A 41 -21.24 0.32 16.87
C GLY A 41 -20.48 -0.12 18.13
N GLU A 42 -19.76 -1.25 18.04
CA GLU A 42 -19.15 -1.95 19.17
C GLU A 42 -17.72 -2.45 18.89
N ILE A 43 -16.94 -2.59 19.97
CA ILE A 43 -15.55 -3.07 19.93
C ILE A 43 -15.51 -4.51 20.42
N GLU A 44 -14.97 -5.40 19.60
CA GLU A 44 -14.67 -6.80 19.91
C GLU A 44 -13.15 -6.96 20.10
N TYR A 45 -12.69 -7.16 21.33
CA TYR A 45 -11.28 -7.40 21.61
C TYR A 45 -10.91 -8.88 21.41
N LEU A 46 -10.00 -9.14 20.45
CA LEU A 46 -9.48 -10.46 20.13
C LEU A 46 -8.10 -10.65 20.77
N GLY A 47 -8.10 -10.76 22.10
CA GLY A 47 -6.86 -10.86 22.89
C GLY A 47 -6.24 -9.49 23.18
N LYS A 48 -4.92 -9.44 23.32
CA LYS A 48 -4.19 -8.22 23.75
C LYS A 48 -3.72 -7.32 22.61
N TYR A 49 -3.68 -7.85 21.39
CA TYR A 49 -2.97 -7.24 20.27
C TYR A 49 -3.87 -6.95 19.08
N VAL A 50 -5.11 -7.44 19.10
CA VAL A 50 -6.06 -7.31 17.99
C VAL A 50 -7.43 -6.94 18.53
N SER A 51 -8.12 -6.05 17.84
CA SER A 51 -9.55 -5.79 18.04
C SER A 51 -10.24 -5.59 16.71
N LYS A 52 -11.51 -6.00 16.65
CA LYS A 52 -12.42 -5.69 15.55
C LYS A 52 -13.40 -4.63 16.01
N VAL A 53 -13.62 -3.62 15.18
CA VAL A 53 -14.60 -2.57 15.44
C VAL A 53 -15.72 -2.69 14.42
N HIS A 54 -16.86 -3.19 14.88
CA HIS A 54 -18.09 -3.26 14.09
C HIS A 54 -18.75 -1.89 14.17
N THR A 55 -18.93 -1.21 13.05
CA THR A 55 -19.44 0.17 13.03
C THR A 55 -20.81 0.25 12.38
N ASP A 56 -21.67 1.13 12.87
CA ASP A 56 -23.00 1.36 12.25
C ASP A 56 -22.86 2.00 10.86
N THR A 57 -21.84 2.84 10.68
CA THR A 57 -21.61 3.55 9.40
C THR A 57 -21.17 2.61 8.27
N PHE A 58 -20.38 1.58 8.59
CA PHE A 58 -19.82 0.65 7.61
C PHE A 58 -20.31 -0.79 7.82
N GLU A 59 -21.50 -0.98 8.41
CA GLU A 59 -22.07 -2.29 8.77
C GLU A 59 -22.00 -3.30 7.61
N GLU A 60 -22.44 -2.88 6.42
CA GLU A 60 -22.46 -3.70 5.20
C GLU A 60 -21.07 -3.99 4.62
N ALA A 61 -20.05 -3.20 4.97
CA ALA A 61 -18.68 -3.41 4.51
C ALA A 61 -17.91 -4.37 5.43
N GLY A 62 -18.34 -4.52 6.69
CA GLY A 62 -17.70 -5.32 7.72
C GLY A 62 -16.91 -4.48 8.74
N PRO A 63 -16.18 -5.14 9.66
CA PRO A 63 -15.49 -4.46 10.73
C PRO A 63 -14.18 -3.83 10.26
N PHE A 64 -13.74 -2.79 10.97
CA PHE A 64 -12.33 -2.41 11.00
C PHE A 64 -11.56 -3.44 11.82
N GLU A 65 -10.34 -3.75 11.42
CA GLU A 65 -9.39 -4.49 12.23
C GLU A 65 -8.30 -3.54 12.71
N VAL A 66 -7.98 -3.60 13.99
CA VAL A 66 -6.89 -2.83 14.59
C VAL A 66 -5.93 -3.83 15.21
N GLU A 67 -4.67 -3.77 14.80
CA GLU A 67 -3.65 -4.76 15.14
C GLU A 67 -2.36 -4.06 15.61
N LEU A 68 -1.70 -4.64 16.60
CA LEU A 68 -0.30 -4.32 16.91
C LEU A 68 0.59 -5.14 15.96
N ASP A 69 1.36 -4.49 15.06
CA ASP A 69 2.22 -5.20 14.10
C ASP A 69 3.38 -5.89 14.83
N ALA A 70 3.12 -7.11 15.27
CA ALA A 70 4.07 -7.96 15.98
C ALA A 70 5.12 -8.57 15.05
N SER A 71 5.05 -8.36 13.72
CA SER A 71 6.08 -8.83 12.78
C SER A 71 7.43 -8.16 13.05
N LEU A 72 7.43 -6.95 13.63
CA LEU A 72 8.61 -6.23 14.10
C LEU A 72 9.18 -6.79 15.42
N LEU A 73 8.36 -7.47 16.23
CA LEU A 73 8.79 -8.14 17.46
C LEU A 73 9.52 -9.47 17.21
N LYS A 74 9.52 -9.97 15.96
CA LYS A 74 10.20 -11.22 15.57
C LYS A 74 11.58 -10.94 14.95
N ASP A 75 12.56 -11.76 15.33
CA ASP A 75 13.86 -11.95 14.70
C ASP A 75 14.71 -10.70 14.41
N GLY A 76 15.26 -10.04 15.45
CA GLY A 76 16.32 -9.03 15.29
C GLY A 76 15.94 -7.76 14.49
N LYS A 77 14.73 -7.72 13.90
CA LYS A 77 14.15 -6.58 13.18
C LYS A 77 13.93 -5.41 14.11
N MET A 78 13.53 -5.67 15.36
CA MET A 78 13.48 -4.66 16.41
C MET A 78 14.85 -4.02 16.61
N ARG A 79 15.93 -4.79 16.75
CA ARG A 79 17.29 -4.22 16.91
C ARG A 79 17.70 -3.36 15.71
N GLY A 80 17.44 -3.83 14.49
CA GLY A 80 17.64 -3.03 13.28
C GLY A 80 16.73 -1.79 13.18
N TYR A 81 15.57 -1.79 13.84
CA TYR A 81 14.67 -0.64 13.97
C TYR A 81 15.16 0.35 15.04
N LEU A 82 15.65 -0.14 16.18
CA LEU A 82 16.19 0.68 17.27
C LEU A 82 17.53 1.34 16.92
N ASP A 83 18.42 0.62 16.22
CA ASP A 83 19.64 1.20 15.67
C ASP A 83 19.34 2.34 14.68
N LYS A 84 18.19 2.27 13.98
CA LYS A 84 17.76 3.31 13.03
C LYS A 84 17.10 4.50 13.71
N ILE A 85 16.23 4.29 14.69
CA ILE A 85 15.67 5.37 15.54
C ILE A 85 16.79 6.12 16.25
N SER A 86 17.81 5.40 16.72
CA SER A 86 18.98 5.98 17.36
C SER A 86 19.99 6.59 16.39
N MET A 87 19.71 6.60 15.08
CA MET A 87 20.59 7.10 14.01
C MET A 87 22.02 6.50 14.09
N GLY A 88 22.13 5.23 14.45
CA GLY A 88 23.41 4.52 14.57
C GLY A 88 24.23 4.85 15.83
N GLN A 89 23.65 5.49 16.84
CA GLN A 89 24.32 5.73 18.11
C GLN A 89 24.10 4.54 19.07
N GLU A 90 25.09 3.65 19.21
CA GLU A 90 25.04 2.46 20.08
C GLU A 90 24.57 2.75 21.52
N LYS A 91 25.02 3.85 22.13
CA LYS A 91 24.61 4.23 23.49
C LYS A 91 23.15 4.67 23.61
N LEU A 92 22.57 5.16 22.52
CA LEU A 92 21.16 5.52 22.46
C LEU A 92 20.32 4.28 22.12
N ALA A 93 20.83 3.38 21.26
CA ALA A 93 20.24 2.08 21.01
C ALA A 93 20.14 1.23 22.29
N GLU A 94 21.21 1.10 23.07
CA GLU A 94 21.21 0.36 24.35
C GLU A 94 20.22 0.94 25.36
N LYS A 95 20.13 2.27 25.47
CA LYS A 95 19.15 2.94 26.35
C LYS A 95 17.71 2.78 25.88
N VAL A 96 17.49 2.82 24.57
CA VAL A 96 16.17 2.59 23.98
C VAL A 96 15.78 1.13 24.13
N GLU A 97 16.71 0.18 23.99
CA GLU A 97 16.51 -1.26 24.23
C GLU A 97 16.15 -1.54 25.71
N GLU A 98 16.82 -0.89 26.68
CA GLU A 98 16.46 -0.96 28.11
C GLU A 98 15.08 -0.32 28.41
N LEU A 99 14.74 0.83 27.81
CA LEU A 99 13.42 1.47 27.95
C LEU A 99 12.29 0.64 27.30
N ILE A 100 12.61 -0.09 26.24
CA ILE A 100 11.70 -0.97 25.52
C ILE A 100 11.45 -2.27 26.29
N ALA A 101 12.41 -2.81 27.02
CA ALA A 101 12.18 -4.03 27.80
C ALA A 101 10.98 -3.92 28.77
N ASP A 102 10.72 -2.72 29.31
CA ASP A 102 9.60 -2.45 30.24
C ASP A 102 8.39 -1.73 29.59
N SER A 103 8.52 -1.20 28.36
CA SER A 103 7.46 -0.41 27.67
C SER A 103 7.39 -0.62 26.14
N ALA A 104 7.92 -1.73 25.61
CA ALA A 104 8.09 -2.05 24.19
C ALA A 104 6.83 -1.81 23.35
N MET A 105 5.66 -2.16 23.92
CA MET A 105 4.38 -2.10 23.21
C MET A 105 3.99 -0.68 22.79
N GLU A 106 4.47 0.38 23.46
CA GLU A 106 4.15 1.76 23.09
C GLU A 106 4.90 2.25 21.84
N PHE A 107 5.98 1.55 21.46
CA PHE A 107 6.82 1.89 20.29
C PHE A 107 6.62 0.96 19.09
N VAL A 108 5.83 -0.11 19.28
CA VAL A 108 5.43 -1.00 18.19
C VAL A 108 4.32 -0.31 17.39
N PRO A 109 4.40 -0.28 16.05
CA PRO A 109 3.37 0.30 15.21
C PRO A 109 2.04 -0.41 15.38
N MET A 110 0.97 0.37 15.34
CA MET A 110 -0.40 -0.09 15.16
C MET A 110 -0.74 -0.06 13.67
N GLU A 111 -1.49 -1.06 13.23
CA GLU A 111 -2.13 -1.11 11.93
C GLU A 111 -3.65 -0.97 12.10
N ILE A 112 -4.28 -0.12 11.27
CA ILE A 112 -5.73 -0.10 11.09
C ILE A 112 -6.01 -0.61 9.68
N VAL A 113 -6.78 -1.68 9.56
CA VAL A 113 -7.31 -2.19 8.30
C VAL A 113 -8.79 -1.84 8.23
N SER A 114 -9.18 -1.00 7.27
CA SER A 114 -10.59 -0.72 7.03
C SER A 114 -11.28 -1.93 6.38
N PRO A 115 -12.60 -2.08 6.55
CA PRO A 115 -13.36 -2.91 5.63
C PRO A 115 -13.23 -2.35 4.20
N PRO A 116 -13.55 -3.13 3.15
CA PRO A 116 -13.62 -2.62 1.79
C PRO A 116 -14.79 -1.63 1.66
N ILE A 117 -14.51 -0.34 1.79
CA ILE A 117 -15.51 0.73 1.68
C ILE A 117 -15.73 1.11 0.22
N LEU A 118 -16.86 1.73 -0.12
CA LEU A 118 -17.02 2.28 -1.46
C LEU A 118 -15.96 3.36 -1.69
N THR A 119 -15.39 3.39 -2.90
CA THR A 119 -14.41 4.44 -3.25
C THR A 119 -14.97 5.86 -3.08
N THR A 120 -16.29 6.03 -3.20
CA THR A 120 -17.00 7.30 -2.94
C THR A 120 -17.08 7.69 -1.46
N GLU A 121 -16.89 6.74 -0.54
CA GLU A 121 -16.93 6.92 0.91
C GLU A 121 -15.56 7.24 1.52
N LEU A 122 -14.48 7.28 0.70
CA LEU A 122 -13.15 7.69 1.17
C LEU A 122 -13.14 9.02 1.96
N PRO A 123 -13.97 10.04 1.63
CA PRO A 123 -14.08 11.24 2.47
C PRO A 123 -14.53 10.99 3.91
N GLU A 124 -15.29 9.93 4.21
CA GLU A 124 -15.63 9.60 5.60
C GLU A 124 -14.39 9.16 6.38
N LEU A 125 -13.49 8.37 5.78
CA LEU A 125 -12.23 7.99 6.42
C LEU A 125 -11.33 9.19 6.75
N GLU A 126 -11.45 10.31 6.04
CA GLU A 126 -10.73 11.54 6.39
C GLU A 126 -11.07 12.02 7.82
N ARG A 127 -12.29 11.74 8.32
CA ARG A 127 -12.68 12.04 9.70
C ARG A 127 -11.91 11.20 10.71
N LEU A 128 -11.66 9.93 10.39
CA LEU A 128 -10.80 9.05 11.20
C LEU A 128 -9.38 9.61 11.24
N ARG A 129 -8.81 9.95 10.09
CA ARG A 129 -7.46 10.54 10.02
C ARG A 129 -7.37 11.84 10.83
N ASP A 130 -8.34 12.74 10.70
CA ASP A 130 -8.40 13.99 11.48
C ASP A 130 -8.50 13.73 13.00
N ALA A 131 -9.24 12.71 13.43
CA ALA A 131 -9.38 12.36 14.85
C ALA A 131 -8.08 11.75 15.42
N LEU A 132 -7.48 10.80 14.68
CA LEU A 132 -6.19 10.20 15.05
C LEU A 132 -5.09 11.25 15.11
N GLN A 133 -5.05 12.18 14.14
CA GLN A 133 -4.09 13.28 14.12
C GLN A 133 -4.22 14.21 15.34
N LYS A 134 -5.44 14.56 15.75
CA LYS A 134 -5.66 15.40 16.93
C LYS A 134 -5.20 14.71 18.21
N GLN A 135 -5.57 13.45 18.39
CA GLN A 135 -5.12 12.67 19.55
C GLN A 135 -3.61 12.50 19.58
N ALA A 136 -3.00 12.28 18.41
CA ALA A 136 -1.56 12.19 18.23
C ALA A 136 -0.82 13.47 18.66
N VAL A 137 -1.37 14.64 18.34
CA VAL A 137 -0.78 15.95 18.68
C VAL A 137 -1.03 16.35 20.14
N GLU A 138 -2.19 16.02 20.70
CA GLU A 138 -2.55 16.35 22.09
C GLU A 138 -1.87 15.42 23.10
N GLY A 139 -1.62 14.17 22.73
CA GLY A 139 -0.79 13.26 23.51
C GLY A 139 0.67 13.74 23.49
N THR A 140 1.34 13.76 24.64
CA THR A 140 2.77 14.12 24.79
C THR A 140 3.76 13.21 24.02
N ARG A 141 3.29 12.40 23.07
CA ARG A 141 4.02 11.45 22.21
C ARG A 141 4.34 12.00 20.81
N SER A 142 4.29 13.33 20.64
CA SER A 142 4.49 14.06 19.38
C SER A 142 5.76 13.69 18.56
N SER A 143 6.75 13.03 19.16
CA SER A 143 8.03 12.71 18.51
C SER A 143 8.14 11.32 17.88
N VAL A 144 7.08 10.48 17.90
CA VAL A 144 7.16 9.06 17.48
C VAL A 144 6.44 8.76 16.15
N PHE A 145 5.70 9.72 15.58
CA PHE A 145 4.99 9.55 14.29
C PHE A 145 5.93 9.70 13.09
N ASN A 146 6.79 8.70 12.86
CA ASN A 146 7.70 8.66 11.70
C ASN A 146 7.12 7.83 10.55
N ALA A 147 7.73 7.90 9.36
CA ALA A 147 7.20 7.39 8.08
C ALA A 147 6.80 5.90 8.07
N PHE A 148 5.49 5.63 8.16
CA PHE A 148 4.90 4.30 8.04
C PHE A 148 4.14 4.13 6.71
N GLY A 149 3.66 2.92 6.41
CA GLY A 149 2.95 2.61 5.17
C GLY A 149 1.47 3.03 5.19
N LEU A 150 1.00 3.64 4.11
CA LEU A 150 -0.42 3.63 3.75
C LEU A 150 -0.59 2.61 2.62
N HIS A 151 -1.51 1.67 2.78
CA HIS A 151 -1.90 0.79 1.68
C HIS A 151 -3.30 1.13 1.19
N LEU A 152 -3.42 1.29 -0.12
CA LEU A 152 -4.70 1.43 -0.80
C LEU A 152 -4.98 0.13 -1.57
N ASN A 153 -6.12 -0.49 -1.28
CA ASN A 153 -6.46 -1.80 -1.81
C ASN A 153 -7.70 -1.75 -2.71
N PRO A 154 -7.67 -1.03 -3.86
CA PRO A 154 -8.83 -0.93 -4.71
C PRO A 154 -9.09 -2.27 -5.41
N GLU A 155 -10.37 -2.67 -5.46
CA GLU A 155 -10.80 -3.86 -6.21
C GLU A 155 -10.39 -3.78 -7.68
N LEU A 156 -10.29 -4.91 -8.36
CA LEU A 156 -10.05 -4.88 -9.80
C LEU A 156 -11.36 -4.61 -10.56
N PRO A 157 -11.29 -3.91 -11.71
CA PRO A 157 -12.44 -3.79 -12.63
C PRO A 157 -12.73 -5.08 -13.40
N SER A 158 -11.76 -5.99 -13.52
CA SER A 158 -11.83 -7.23 -14.28
C SER A 158 -10.69 -8.18 -13.91
N PHE A 159 -10.90 -9.48 -14.09
CA PHE A 159 -9.84 -10.50 -13.96
C PHE A 159 -9.25 -10.94 -15.30
N GLU A 160 -9.61 -10.28 -16.40
CA GLU A 160 -9.01 -10.55 -17.71
C GLU A 160 -7.48 -10.31 -17.67
N PRO A 161 -6.66 -11.27 -18.17
CA PRO A 161 -5.20 -11.16 -18.10
C PRO A 161 -4.64 -9.90 -18.75
N ASP A 162 -5.23 -9.47 -19.86
CA ASP A 162 -4.85 -8.24 -20.56
C ASP A 162 -5.07 -7.00 -19.69
N GLU A 163 -6.12 -6.98 -18.88
CA GLU A 163 -6.41 -5.85 -17.99
C GLU A 163 -5.43 -5.82 -16.82
N ILE A 164 -5.21 -6.96 -16.15
CA ILE A 164 -4.23 -7.06 -15.07
C ILE A 164 -2.82 -6.68 -15.56
N ARG A 165 -2.41 -7.20 -16.72
CA ARG A 165 -1.15 -6.84 -17.38
C ARG A 165 -1.05 -5.34 -17.62
N ASP A 166 -2.12 -4.71 -18.09
CA ASP A 166 -2.10 -3.29 -18.43
C ASP A 166 -1.99 -2.39 -17.20
N PHE A 167 -2.59 -2.77 -16.07
CA PHE A 167 -2.36 -2.12 -14.78
C PHE A 167 -0.91 -2.29 -14.30
N LEU A 168 -0.34 -3.49 -14.40
CA LEU A 168 1.07 -3.74 -14.05
C LEU A 168 2.03 -2.91 -14.91
N ARG A 169 1.81 -2.86 -16.22
CA ARG A 169 2.57 -2.01 -17.15
C ARG A 169 2.44 -0.54 -16.78
N ALA A 170 1.20 -0.07 -16.59
CA ALA A 170 0.95 1.32 -16.21
C ALA A 170 1.66 1.68 -14.90
N PHE A 171 1.60 0.80 -13.89
CA PHE A 171 2.27 1.02 -12.62
C PHE A 171 3.79 1.13 -12.77
N ILE A 172 4.41 0.16 -13.46
CA ILE A 172 5.87 0.14 -13.65
C ILE A 172 6.34 1.35 -14.46
N LEU A 173 5.59 1.75 -15.49
CA LEU A 173 5.87 2.97 -16.25
C LEU A 173 5.80 4.21 -15.35
N MET A 174 4.81 4.27 -14.47
CA MET A 174 4.56 5.41 -13.60
C MET A 174 5.41 5.42 -12.32
N TYR A 175 6.20 4.37 -12.06
CA TYR A 175 6.87 4.18 -10.77
C TYR A 175 7.72 5.38 -10.35
N ASP A 176 8.67 5.82 -11.19
CA ASP A 176 9.55 6.96 -10.88
C ASP A 176 8.73 8.24 -10.59
N TRP A 177 7.61 8.44 -11.30
CA TRP A 177 6.72 9.59 -11.06
C TRP A 177 5.95 9.46 -9.75
N LEU A 178 5.45 8.26 -9.44
CA LEU A 178 4.74 8.00 -8.18
C LEU A 178 5.68 8.18 -6.99
N GLU A 179 6.89 7.64 -7.07
CA GLU A 179 7.93 7.76 -6.04
C GLU A 179 8.26 9.24 -5.76
N GLU A 180 8.48 10.06 -6.80
CA GLU A 180 8.71 11.50 -6.66
C GLU A 180 7.50 12.22 -6.04
N ARG A 181 6.27 11.84 -6.41
CA ARG A 181 5.05 12.54 -5.95
C ARG A 181 4.61 12.17 -4.55
N HIS A 182 4.94 10.97 -4.11
CA HIS A 182 4.73 10.54 -2.74
C HIS A 182 5.73 11.17 -1.78
N ASP A 183 6.81 11.78 -2.31
CA ASP A 183 7.98 12.17 -1.52
C ASP A 183 8.36 11.01 -0.59
N VAL A 184 8.49 9.81 -1.18
CA VAL A 184 8.71 8.57 -0.42
C VAL A 184 9.95 8.80 0.44
N ASP A 185 9.77 8.76 1.77
CA ASP A 185 10.86 9.04 2.68
C ASP A 185 12.00 8.05 2.37
N THR A 186 13.20 8.59 2.18
CA THR A 186 14.42 7.81 1.97
C THR A 186 14.60 6.69 3.01
N THR A 187 14.04 6.85 4.22
CA THR A 187 14.03 5.81 5.26
C THR A 187 13.17 4.59 4.90
N ARG A 188 12.14 4.72 4.05
CA ARG A 188 11.28 3.61 3.60
C ARG A 188 11.93 2.70 2.57
N HIS A 189 12.94 3.17 1.83
CA HIS A 189 13.81 2.29 1.03
C HIS A 189 14.61 1.30 1.89
N ILE A 190 14.59 1.49 3.21
CA ILE A 190 15.28 0.67 4.21
C ILE A 190 14.29 -0.18 5.02
N THR A 191 12.97 -0.05 4.78
CA THR A 191 11.91 -0.91 5.31
C THR A 191 11.44 -1.92 4.24
N PRO A 192 11.08 -3.17 4.61
CA PRO A 192 10.99 -4.29 3.66
C PRO A 192 9.70 -4.34 2.80
N TYR A 193 9.23 -3.22 2.24
CA TYR A 193 7.89 -3.18 1.59
C TYR A 193 7.75 -2.48 0.24
N ILE A 194 8.76 -1.75 -0.26
CA ILE A 194 8.63 -0.93 -1.48
C ILE A 194 9.74 -1.16 -2.52
N ASP A 195 10.42 -2.32 -2.51
CA ASP A 195 11.46 -2.62 -3.50
C ASP A 195 10.90 -2.48 -4.93
N PRO A 196 11.53 -1.67 -5.81
CA PRO A 196 11.06 -1.50 -7.17
C PRO A 196 11.02 -2.83 -7.93
N PHE A 197 10.12 -2.93 -8.90
CA PHE A 197 10.06 -4.09 -9.79
C PHE A 197 11.42 -4.33 -10.46
N PRO A 198 11.94 -5.58 -10.47
CA PRO A 198 13.21 -5.88 -11.11
C PRO A 198 13.18 -5.51 -12.59
N LYS A 199 14.26 -4.89 -13.09
CA LYS A 199 14.38 -4.55 -14.52
C LYS A 199 14.20 -5.76 -15.45
N LYS A 200 14.51 -6.98 -14.97
CA LYS A 200 14.27 -8.23 -15.70
C LYS A 200 12.76 -8.48 -15.90
N TYR A 201 11.96 -8.32 -14.84
CA TYR A 201 10.50 -8.44 -14.93
C TYR A 201 9.90 -7.36 -15.83
N ALA A 202 10.34 -6.12 -15.64
CA ALA A 202 9.92 -5.01 -16.48
C ALA A 202 10.21 -5.29 -17.96
N ARG A 203 11.39 -5.85 -18.30
CA ARG A 203 11.70 -6.26 -19.67
C ARG A 203 10.75 -7.34 -20.19
N VAL A 204 10.36 -8.31 -19.37
CA VAL A 204 9.40 -9.36 -19.77
C VAL A 204 8.07 -8.75 -20.15
N ILE A 205 7.43 -8.04 -19.22
CA ILE A 205 6.06 -7.58 -19.42
C ILE A 205 5.95 -6.45 -20.45
N MET A 206 7.04 -5.72 -20.72
CA MET A 206 7.05 -4.59 -21.66
C MET A 206 7.32 -5.01 -23.11
N GLN A 207 7.52 -6.30 -23.39
CA GLN A 207 7.63 -6.77 -24.76
C GLN A 207 6.34 -6.46 -25.54
N PRO A 208 6.43 -5.93 -26.79
CA PRO A 208 5.25 -5.54 -27.57
C PRO A 208 4.25 -6.67 -27.81
N ASP A 209 4.73 -7.90 -27.94
CA ASP A 209 3.96 -9.12 -28.19
C ASP A 209 3.60 -9.89 -26.90
N TYR A 210 3.90 -9.34 -25.72
CA TYR A 210 3.54 -9.95 -24.44
C TYR A 210 2.01 -9.88 -24.20
N ALA A 211 1.34 -10.97 -24.55
CA ALA A 211 -0.09 -11.22 -24.37
C ALA A 211 -0.29 -12.56 -23.65
N PRO A 212 0.03 -12.62 -22.35
CA PRO A 212 -0.06 -13.86 -21.58
C PRO A 212 -1.52 -14.24 -21.31
N ASP A 213 -1.78 -15.53 -21.16
CA ASP A 213 -2.96 -15.98 -20.43
C ASP A 213 -2.76 -15.77 -18.91
N LEU A 214 -3.80 -16.03 -18.11
CA LEU A 214 -3.73 -15.78 -16.67
C LEU A 214 -2.61 -16.58 -16.00
N SER A 215 -2.45 -17.85 -16.37
CA SER A 215 -1.43 -18.74 -15.80
C SER A 215 -0.02 -18.23 -16.10
N THR A 216 0.25 -17.85 -17.33
CA THR A 216 1.54 -17.30 -17.76
C THR A 216 1.83 -15.97 -17.05
N LEU A 217 0.83 -15.09 -16.91
CA LEU A 217 0.99 -13.82 -16.21
C LEU A 217 1.38 -14.02 -14.73
N ILE A 218 0.73 -14.97 -14.06
CA ILE A 218 1.05 -15.30 -12.65
C ILE A 218 2.44 -15.93 -12.56
N ASP A 219 2.77 -16.88 -13.43
CA ASP A 219 4.08 -17.55 -13.43
C ASP A 219 5.25 -16.57 -13.67
N ASP A 220 5.09 -15.66 -14.61
CA ASP A 220 6.08 -14.63 -14.90
C ASP A 220 6.23 -13.67 -13.72
N TYR A 221 5.13 -13.30 -13.05
CA TYR A 221 5.20 -12.49 -11.84
C TYR A 221 5.94 -13.24 -10.74
N LEU A 222 5.57 -14.49 -10.42
CA LEU A 222 6.18 -15.29 -9.35
C LEU A 222 7.65 -15.59 -9.62
N THR A 223 8.04 -15.82 -10.89
CA THR A 223 9.44 -16.04 -11.29
C THR A 223 10.34 -14.87 -10.92
N HIS A 224 9.80 -13.64 -10.96
CA HIS A 224 10.59 -12.43 -10.73
C HIS A 224 10.28 -11.70 -9.41
N ASN A 225 9.11 -11.94 -8.84
CA ASN A 225 8.59 -11.27 -7.65
C ASN A 225 7.99 -12.28 -6.65
N PRO A 226 8.73 -13.31 -6.19
CA PRO A 226 8.26 -14.26 -5.19
C PRO A 226 8.31 -13.62 -3.78
N THR A 227 7.74 -12.44 -3.62
CA THR A 227 7.82 -11.65 -2.38
C THR A 227 6.70 -10.62 -2.32
N ARG A 228 6.22 -10.39 -1.09
CA ARG A 228 5.29 -9.30 -0.76
C ARG A 228 5.96 -7.93 -0.78
N ASN A 229 7.29 -7.86 -0.74
CA ASN A 229 8.05 -6.60 -0.73
C ASN A 229 8.04 -5.94 -2.12
N ARG A 230 6.90 -5.38 -2.50
CA ARG A 230 6.71 -4.63 -3.74
C ARG A 230 5.78 -3.45 -3.50
N PRO A 231 6.02 -2.30 -4.16
CA PRO A 231 5.18 -1.12 -4.06
C PRO A 231 3.76 -1.34 -4.63
N LEU A 232 3.61 -2.31 -5.53
CA LEU A 232 2.34 -2.91 -5.92
C LEU A 232 2.49 -4.43 -5.76
N ASP A 233 1.98 -4.96 -4.67
CA ASP A 233 2.00 -6.39 -4.39
C ASP A 233 0.80 -7.06 -5.05
N MET A 234 1.06 -8.04 -5.92
CA MET A 234 0.03 -8.79 -6.61
C MET A 234 -0.24 -10.16 -5.99
N LEU A 235 0.52 -10.58 -4.99
CA LEU A 235 0.32 -11.89 -4.36
C LEU A 235 -1.10 -12.05 -3.79
N PRO A 236 -1.70 -11.04 -3.11
CA PRO A 236 -3.09 -11.16 -2.64
C PRO A 236 -4.10 -11.46 -3.76
N LEU A 237 -3.96 -10.77 -4.90
CA LEU A 237 -4.80 -11.00 -6.07
C LEU A 237 -4.53 -12.37 -6.71
N PHE A 238 -3.26 -12.72 -6.90
CA PHE A 238 -2.92 -13.98 -7.56
C PHE A 238 -3.27 -15.18 -6.70
N THR A 239 -3.24 -15.07 -5.37
CA THR A 239 -3.80 -16.08 -4.47
C THR A 239 -5.31 -16.19 -4.62
N HIS A 240 -6.02 -15.08 -4.85
CA HIS A 240 -7.46 -15.10 -5.13
C HIS A 240 -7.80 -15.79 -6.46
N LEU A 241 -6.95 -15.64 -7.47
CA LEU A 241 -7.18 -16.19 -8.80
C LEU A 241 -6.68 -17.65 -8.96
N ASP A 242 -5.56 -18.00 -8.34
CA ASP A 242 -4.95 -19.34 -8.38
C ASP A 242 -4.07 -19.55 -7.13
N GLU A 243 -4.72 -19.81 -5.98
CA GLU A 243 -4.06 -20.02 -4.69
C GLU A 243 -2.93 -21.04 -4.77
N LYS A 244 -3.21 -22.20 -5.41
CA LYS A 244 -2.24 -23.29 -5.48
C LYS A 244 -0.93 -22.83 -6.14
N ARG A 245 -1.03 -22.14 -7.29
CA ARG A 245 0.14 -21.67 -8.04
C ARG A 245 0.99 -20.70 -7.23
N VAL A 246 0.37 -19.84 -6.43
CA VAL A 246 1.09 -18.93 -5.52
C VAL A 246 1.73 -19.72 -4.37
N THR A 247 0.99 -20.57 -3.67
CA THR A 247 1.50 -21.33 -2.51
C THR A 247 2.62 -22.31 -2.88
N ASP A 248 2.68 -22.77 -4.12
CA ASP A 248 3.78 -23.62 -4.62
C ASP A 248 5.12 -22.85 -4.70
N VAL A 249 5.11 -21.51 -4.70
CA VAL A 249 6.29 -20.63 -4.82
C VAL A 249 6.53 -19.78 -3.57
N VAL A 250 5.45 -19.24 -2.98
CA VAL A 250 5.47 -18.36 -1.82
C VAL A 250 4.52 -18.93 -0.76
N ASP A 251 5.09 -19.60 0.24
CA ASP A 251 4.36 -20.08 1.43
C ASP A 251 4.92 -19.38 2.67
N ASP A 252 4.50 -18.13 2.87
CA ASP A 252 4.92 -17.31 4.01
C ASP A 252 3.89 -17.28 5.14
N GLY A 253 2.71 -17.86 4.92
CA GLY A 253 1.58 -17.83 5.87
C GLY A 253 1.00 -16.43 6.14
N LEU A 254 1.41 -15.41 5.39
CA LEU A 254 1.03 -14.00 5.60
C LEU A 254 0.27 -13.40 4.42
N THR A 255 0.24 -14.08 3.27
CA THR A 255 -0.49 -13.60 2.09
C THR A 255 -1.99 -13.90 2.23
N SER A 256 -2.79 -12.89 2.54
CA SER A 256 -4.25 -13.00 2.55
C SER A 256 -4.83 -12.84 1.14
N SER A 257 -5.70 -13.76 0.74
CA SER A 257 -6.39 -13.76 -0.56
C SER A 257 -7.43 -12.64 -0.64
N ARG A 258 -7.33 -11.77 -1.66
CA ARG A 258 -8.32 -10.69 -1.90
C ARG A 258 -8.30 -10.20 -3.36
N PRO A 259 -9.45 -9.83 -3.94
CA PRO A 259 -9.56 -9.39 -5.34
C PRO A 259 -9.18 -7.91 -5.54
N THR A 260 -8.06 -7.49 -4.96
CA THR A 260 -7.62 -6.09 -4.95
C THR A 260 -6.19 -5.93 -5.44
N PHE A 261 -5.87 -4.75 -5.97
CA PHE A 261 -4.48 -4.33 -6.10
C PHE A 261 -3.96 -3.99 -4.70
N HIS A 262 -2.85 -4.56 -4.25
CA HIS A 262 -2.27 -4.16 -2.97
C HIS A 262 -1.23 -3.06 -3.20
N TYR A 263 -1.67 -1.80 -3.19
CA TYR A 263 -0.82 -0.64 -3.49
C TYR A 263 -0.22 -0.06 -2.22
N ARG A 264 1.10 -0.19 -2.05
CA ARG A 264 1.82 0.01 -0.78
C ARG A 264 2.82 1.17 -0.76
N LEU A 265 2.92 1.87 -1.90
CA LEU A 265 3.86 2.97 -2.07
C LEU A 265 3.55 4.23 -1.24
N PRO A 266 2.28 4.64 -1.02
CA PRO A 266 1.99 5.87 -0.29
C PRO A 266 2.56 5.87 1.14
N ASN A 267 2.98 7.05 1.62
CA ASN A 267 3.35 7.25 3.03
C ASN A 267 2.08 7.46 3.88
N CYS A 268 2.09 6.97 5.10
CA CYS A 268 1.12 7.30 6.13
C CYS A 268 1.65 8.48 6.96
N ASP A 269 1.27 9.70 6.58
CA ASP A 269 1.71 10.94 7.24
C ASP A 269 0.58 11.53 8.12
N ILE A 270 0.09 10.73 9.07
CA ILE A 270 -1.03 11.12 9.95
C ILE A 270 -0.73 12.38 10.74
N SER A 271 0.54 12.62 11.12
CA SER A 271 0.91 13.77 11.94
C SER A 271 0.77 15.10 11.18
N ASN A 272 0.92 15.07 9.86
CA ASN A 272 0.82 16.23 9.00
C ASN A 272 -0.65 16.67 8.83
N PRO A 273 -1.02 17.88 9.29
CA PRO A 273 -2.39 18.38 9.22
C PRO A 273 -2.86 18.66 7.78
N ASP A 274 -1.96 18.65 6.79
CA ASP A 274 -2.27 18.85 5.37
C ASP A 274 -2.28 17.55 4.56
N TRP A 275 -1.87 16.42 5.13
CA TRP A 275 -1.91 15.11 4.47
C TRP A 275 -3.34 14.55 4.41
N ARG A 276 -3.71 13.94 3.28
CA ARG A 276 -5.09 13.46 3.01
C ARG A 276 -5.08 12.18 2.18
N PHE A 277 -5.96 11.22 2.49
CA PHE A 277 -6.15 10.02 1.69
C PHE A 277 -6.55 10.34 0.25
N LYS A 278 -7.39 11.37 0.04
CA LYS A 278 -7.79 11.79 -1.31
C LYS A 278 -6.58 12.08 -2.21
N ASP A 279 -5.50 12.60 -1.65
CA ASP A 279 -4.34 13.03 -2.45
C ASP A 279 -3.47 11.82 -2.82
N GLU A 280 -3.47 10.78 -1.99
CA GLU A 280 -2.88 9.48 -2.28
C GLU A 280 -3.69 8.70 -3.33
N TRP A 281 -5.01 8.69 -3.18
CA TRP A 281 -5.93 8.14 -4.17
C TRP A 281 -5.80 8.83 -5.54
N ASN A 282 -5.67 10.16 -5.56
CA ASN A 282 -5.52 10.92 -6.80
C ASN A 282 -4.26 10.52 -7.59
N LYS A 283 -3.20 10.07 -6.92
CA LYS A 283 -1.98 9.56 -7.57
C LYS A 283 -2.24 8.17 -8.17
N TRP A 284 -2.93 7.29 -7.44
CA TRP A 284 -3.37 5.98 -7.97
C TRP A 284 -4.25 6.13 -9.22
N VAL A 285 -5.22 7.05 -9.23
CA VAL A 285 -6.10 7.31 -10.38
C VAL A 285 -5.31 7.63 -11.67
N VAL A 286 -4.10 8.17 -11.58
CA VAL A 286 -3.25 8.37 -12.76
C VAL A 286 -2.81 7.04 -13.37
N VAL A 287 -2.46 6.04 -12.55
CA VAL A 287 -2.16 4.68 -13.02
C VAL A 287 -3.35 4.12 -13.79
N GLU A 288 -4.55 4.28 -13.25
CA GLU A 288 -5.78 3.80 -13.88
C GLU A 288 -6.08 4.49 -15.22
N ARG A 289 -5.82 5.79 -15.32
CA ARG A 289 -5.95 6.56 -16.57
C ARG A 289 -4.94 6.11 -17.62
N VAL A 290 -3.74 5.71 -17.22
CA VAL A 290 -2.75 5.13 -18.13
C VAL A 290 -3.17 3.72 -18.57
N ALA A 291 -3.61 2.87 -17.63
CA ALA A 291 -4.04 1.49 -17.90
C ALA A 291 -5.27 1.41 -18.84
N SER A 292 -6.21 2.35 -18.68
CA SER A 292 -7.43 2.42 -19.50
C SER A 292 -7.19 2.96 -20.92
N ASN A 293 -6.11 3.72 -21.14
CA ASN A 293 -5.79 4.26 -22.47
C ASN A 293 -4.84 3.32 -23.23
N LYS A 294 -5.40 2.31 -23.90
CA LYS A 294 -4.65 1.24 -24.58
C LYS A 294 -3.63 1.77 -25.61
N GLU A 295 -4.01 2.75 -26.43
CA GLU A 295 -3.11 3.33 -27.43
C GLU A 295 -1.92 4.06 -26.78
N LYS A 296 -2.18 4.82 -25.72
CA LYS A 296 -1.13 5.50 -24.98
C LYS A 296 -0.23 4.53 -24.23
N LEU A 297 -0.82 3.53 -23.58
CA LEU A 297 -0.09 2.50 -22.86
C LEU A 297 0.85 1.75 -23.82
N ALA A 298 0.38 1.36 -25.01
CA ALA A 298 1.20 0.69 -26.01
C ALA A 298 2.44 1.53 -26.40
N ARG A 299 2.25 2.82 -26.72
CA ARG A 299 3.36 3.73 -27.04
C ARG A 299 4.36 3.90 -25.90
N LEU A 300 3.86 4.05 -24.67
CA LEU A 300 4.71 4.21 -23.48
C LEU A 300 5.49 2.92 -23.19
N THR A 301 4.85 1.76 -23.33
CA THR A 301 5.45 0.44 -23.16
C THR A 301 6.58 0.23 -24.18
N GLU A 302 6.33 0.53 -25.46
CA GLU A 302 7.36 0.44 -26.52
C GLU A 302 8.53 1.38 -26.24
N SER A 303 8.26 2.64 -25.91
CA SER A 303 9.30 3.63 -25.56
C SER A 303 10.15 3.19 -24.35
N TYR A 304 9.50 2.58 -23.35
CA TYR A 304 10.18 2.09 -22.15
C TYR A 304 11.00 0.83 -22.44
N PHE A 305 10.48 -0.08 -23.28
CA PHE A 305 11.21 -1.26 -23.72
C PHE A 305 12.48 -0.88 -24.48
N GLU A 306 12.40 0.08 -25.43
CA GLU A 306 13.58 0.61 -26.12
C GLU A 306 14.61 1.22 -25.14
N TYR A 307 14.13 1.94 -24.12
CA TYR A 307 14.98 2.49 -23.06
C TYR A 307 15.69 1.39 -22.25
N LEU A 308 14.99 0.29 -21.93
CA LEU A 308 15.58 -0.86 -21.22
C LEU A 308 16.65 -1.58 -22.05
N GLU A 309 16.56 -1.53 -23.38
CA GLU A 309 17.52 -2.12 -24.31
C GLU A 309 18.71 -1.19 -24.61
N LYS A 310 18.53 0.13 -24.55
CA LYS A 310 19.57 1.14 -24.83
C LYS A 310 19.56 2.25 -23.75
N PRO A 311 20.08 1.98 -22.55
CA PRO A 311 20.04 2.95 -21.46
C PRO A 311 20.93 4.16 -21.78
N GLY A 312 20.32 5.36 -21.88
CA GLY A 312 21.05 6.59 -22.21
C GLY A 312 20.60 7.87 -21.49
N LYS A 313 19.39 7.91 -20.91
CA LYS A 313 18.81 9.04 -20.13
C LYS A 313 17.80 8.53 -19.08
N ARG A 314 17.41 9.34 -18.09
CA ARG A 314 16.30 8.99 -17.17
C ARG A 314 14.99 8.91 -17.95
N PHE A 315 14.20 7.87 -17.69
CA PHE A 315 12.89 7.69 -18.35
C PHE A 315 11.87 8.78 -17.96
N LEU A 316 12.02 9.39 -16.78
CA LEU A 316 11.25 10.58 -16.36
C LEU A 316 11.24 11.72 -17.38
N ASP A 317 12.32 11.92 -18.14
CA ASP A 317 12.39 12.97 -19.19
C ASP A 317 11.51 12.62 -20.41
N VAL A 318 11.25 11.33 -20.63
CA VAL A 318 10.36 10.82 -21.68
C VAL A 318 8.91 10.93 -21.23
N ILE A 319 8.65 10.53 -19.99
CA ILE A 319 7.31 10.52 -19.40
C ILE A 319 6.75 11.94 -19.20
N SER A 320 7.55 12.87 -18.66
CA SER A 320 7.11 14.24 -18.36
C SER A 320 6.57 14.98 -19.60
N LYS A 321 7.15 14.73 -20.78
CA LYS A 321 6.70 15.28 -22.07
C LYS A 321 5.41 14.66 -22.59
N GLN A 322 5.13 13.39 -22.26
CA GLN A 322 3.95 12.66 -22.75
C GLN A 322 2.75 12.71 -21.79
N LEU A 323 2.97 13.07 -20.52
CA LEU A 323 1.94 13.10 -19.49
C LEU A 323 1.42 14.50 -19.15
N THR A 324 1.90 15.56 -19.82
CA THR A 324 1.50 16.95 -19.52
C THR A 324 -0.03 17.19 -19.56
N ASN A 325 -0.78 16.39 -20.32
CA ASN A 325 -2.25 16.44 -20.40
C ASN A 325 -3.00 15.48 -19.44
N LEU A 326 -2.31 14.56 -18.77
CA LEU A 326 -2.93 13.64 -17.78
C LEU A 326 -2.83 14.18 -16.34
N PHE A 327 -1.91 15.12 -16.12
CA PHE A 327 -1.63 15.73 -14.83
C PHE A 327 -2.43 17.02 -14.57
N SER A 328 -2.91 17.68 -15.62
CA SER A 328 -3.99 18.68 -15.58
C SER A 328 -5.33 18.02 -15.28
#